data_AF-A0A6P2N8U3-F1
#
_entry.id   AF-A0A6P2N8U3-F1
#
_cell.length_a   1.000
_cell.length_b   1.000
_cell.length_c   1.000
_cell.angle_alpha   90.00
_cell.angle_beta   90.00
_cell.angle_gamma   90.00
#
_symmetry.space_group_name_H-M   'P 1'
#
loop_
_entity.id
_entity.type
_entity.pdbx_description
1 polymer ?
#
loop_
_entity_poly.entity_id
_entity_poly.type
_entity_poly.pdbx_seq_one_letter_code
_entity_poly.pdbx_strand_id
1 'polypeptide(L)' 'MTNLECLTDIMTFSRYGALAQAFVMDALSQYAERVATTPPDQLQVNPMVSARAWQGVALEIHAKLEAHFSR' A
#
# COMPACT_ATOMS: atom_id res chain seq x y z
N MET A 1 2.07 -17.98 -10.15
CA MET A 1 1.36 -16.70 -9.97
C MET A 1 2.30 -15.71 -9.34
N THR A 2 2.59 -14.61 -10.02
CA THR A 2 3.38 -13.49 -9.49
C THR A 2 2.54 -12.64 -8.54
N ASN A 3 3.18 -11.76 -7.77
CA ASN A 3 2.47 -10.82 -6.90
C ASN A 3 1.53 -9.90 -7.70
N LEU A 4 1.93 -9.50 -8.91
CA LEU A 4 1.11 -8.67 -9.79
C LEU A 4 -0.13 -9.41 -10.30
N GLU A 5 0.03 -10.67 -10.72
CA GLU A 5 -1.09 -11.51 -11.14
C GLU A 5 -2.09 -11.72 -9.99
N CYS A 6 -1.60 -11.99 -8.78
CA CYS A 6 -2.44 -12.16 -7.59
C CYS A 6 -3.22 -10.88 -7.24
N LEU A 7 -2.55 -9.72 -7.22
CA LEU A 7 -3.22 -8.44 -6.94
C LEU A 7 -4.24 -8.10 -8.03
N THR A 8 -3.92 -8.37 -9.29
CA THR A 8 -4.85 -8.15 -10.41
C THR A 8 -6.09 -9.03 -10.25
N ASP A 9 -5.92 -10.29 -9.86
CA ASP A 9 -7.03 -11.21 -9.60
C ASP A 9 -7.92 -10.74 -8.44
N ILE A 10 -7.32 -10.34 -7.30
CA ILE A 10 -8.05 -9.78 -6.15
C ILE A 10 -8.84 -8.54 -6.54
N MET A 11 -8.22 -7.65 -7.31
CA MET A 11 -8.83 -6.39 -7.72
C MET A 11 -9.89 -6.57 -8.80
N THR A 12 -9.80 -7.61 -9.66
CA THR A 12 -10.67 -7.74 -10.84
C THR A 12 -11.75 -8.80 -10.67
N PHE A 13 -11.46 -9.90 -9.99
CA PHE A 13 -12.27 -11.12 -9.96
C PHE A 13 -12.76 -11.50 -8.56
N SER A 14 -12.97 -10.51 -7.70
CA SER A 14 -13.55 -10.74 -6.38
C SER A 14 -15.06 -11.03 -6.43
N ARG A 15 -15.52 -12.00 -5.62
CA ARG A 15 -16.95 -12.27 -5.37
C ARG A 15 -17.72 -11.06 -4.82
N TYR A 16 -17.02 -10.09 -4.25
CA TYR A 16 -17.59 -8.86 -3.69
C TYR A 16 -17.42 -7.65 -4.62
N GLY A 17 -16.87 -7.86 -5.83
CA GLY A 17 -16.72 -6.82 -6.86
C GLY A 17 -15.96 -5.59 -6.34
N ALA A 18 -16.52 -4.41 -6.61
CA ALA A 18 -15.92 -3.12 -6.26
C ALA A 18 -15.63 -2.94 -4.76
N LEU A 19 -16.34 -3.64 -3.86
CA LEU A 19 -16.07 -3.56 -2.42
C LEU A 19 -14.69 -4.12 -2.06
N ALA A 20 -14.22 -5.15 -2.77
CA ALA A 20 -12.88 -5.67 -2.56
C ALA A 20 -11.81 -4.68 -3.02
N GLN A 21 -12.05 -3.97 -4.14
CA GLN A 21 -11.16 -2.90 -4.59
C GLN A 21 -11.09 -1.78 -3.55
N ALA A 22 -12.25 -1.30 -3.07
CA ALA A 22 -12.30 -0.27 -2.04
C ALA A 22 -11.54 -0.68 -0.77
N PHE A 23 -11.72 -1.92 -0.31
CA PHE A 23 -11.01 -2.46 0.84
C PHE A 23 -9.49 -2.48 0.65
N VAL A 24 -9.01 -2.94 -0.51
CA VAL A 24 -7.57 -2.97 -0.80
C VAL A 24 -6.99 -1.56 -0.85
N MET A 25 -7.69 -0.62 -1.49
CA MET A 25 -7.27 0.77 -1.61
C MET A 25 -7.23 1.47 -0.25
N ASP A 26 -8.23 1.24 0.62
CA ASP A 26 -8.28 1.75 1.99
C ASP A 26 -7.12 1.20 2.84
N ALA A 27 -6.92 -0.12 2.82
CA ALA A 27 -5.82 -0.77 3.54
C ALA A 27 -4.44 -0.27 3.09
N LEU A 28 -4.25 -0.08 1.78
CA LEU A 28 -3.00 0.44 1.23
C LEU A 28 -2.78 1.89 1.64
N SER A 29 -3.82 2.73 1.63
CA SER A 29 -3.76 4.13 2.04
C SER A 29 -3.33 4.26 3.50
N GLN A 30 -4.05 3.59 4.41
CA GLN A 30 -3.76 3.62 5.84
C GLN A 30 -2.36 3.08 6.17
N TYR A 31 -1.95 2.00 5.51
CA TYR A 31 -0.62 1.43 5.73
C TYR A 31 0.49 2.37 5.23
N ALA A 32 0.33 2.94 4.04
CA ALA A 32 1.30 3.87 3.46
C ALA A 32 1.44 5.14 4.31
N GLU A 33 0.33 5.73 4.76
CA GLU A 33 0.34 6.89 5.65
C GLU A 33 1.07 6.57 6.98
N ARG A 34 0.73 5.43 7.61
CA ARG A 34 1.35 5.01 8.86
C ARG A 34 2.86 4.85 8.72
N VAL A 35 3.33 4.18 7.66
CA VAL A 35 4.76 3.98 7.44
C VAL A 35 5.46 5.29 7.08
N ALA A 36 4.82 6.16 6.29
CA ALA A 36 5.36 7.46 5.92
C ALA A 36 5.57 8.39 7.12
N THR A 37 4.64 8.36 8.09
CA THR A 37 4.66 9.25 9.27
C THR A 37 5.45 8.70 10.45
N THR A 38 5.71 7.39 10.49
CA THR A 38 6.48 6.76 11.56
C THR A 38 7.98 7.04 11.40
N PRO A 39 8.70 7.47 12.45
CA PRO A 39 10.15 7.64 12.41
C PRO A 39 10.87 6.34 12.00
N PRO A 40 11.92 6.39 11.13
CA PRO A 40 12.59 5.19 10.62
C PRO A 40 13.16 4.25 11.67
N ASP A 41 13.58 4.79 12.81
CA ASP A 41 14.09 4.07 13.97
C ASP A 41 13.00 3.27 14.71
N GLN A 42 11.73 3.61 14.50
CA GLN A 42 10.56 2.94 15.11
C GLN A 42 9.85 2.00 14.12
N LEU A 43 10.25 2.01 12.84
CA LEU A 43 9.69 1.14 11.83
C LEU A 43 10.18 -0.31 12.03
N GLN A 44 9.24 -1.20 12.33
CA GLN A 44 9.47 -2.64 12.30
C GLN A 44 9.39 -3.14 10.86
N VAL A 45 10.54 -3.22 10.19
CA VAL A 45 10.67 -3.76 8.84
C VAL A 45 11.43 -5.08 8.85
N ASN A 46 11.26 -5.87 7.79
CA ASN A 46 12.08 -7.06 7.60
C ASN A 46 13.58 -6.67 7.65
N PRO A 47 14.44 -7.40 8.38
CA PRO A 47 15.87 -7.08 8.49
C PRO A 47 16.62 -6.91 7.17
N MET A 48 16.11 -7.51 6.08
CA MET A 48 16.68 -7.39 4.74
C MET A 48 16.30 -6.09 4.01
N VAL A 49 15.43 -5.26 4.61
CA VAL A 49 14.92 -4.02 4.02
C VAL A 49 15.37 -2.82 4.85
N SER A 50 15.92 -1.80 4.19
CA SER A 50 16.24 -0.53 4.85
C SER A 50 14.96 0.19 5.28
N ALA A 51 14.85 0.52 6.57
CA ALA A 51 13.70 1.26 7.11
C ALA A 51 13.46 2.58 6.38
N ARG A 52 14.52 3.31 6.02
CA ARG A 52 14.42 4.54 5.23
C ARG A 52 13.93 4.29 3.81
N ALA A 53 14.40 3.23 3.16
CA ALA A 53 13.93 2.87 1.83
C ALA A 53 12.44 2.50 1.87
N TRP A 54 12.02 1.75 2.90
CA TRP A 54 10.62 1.38 3.10
C TRP A 54 9.73 2.59 3.35
N GLN A 55 10.18 3.54 4.17
CA GLN A 55 9.50 4.83 4.36
C GLN A 55 9.37 5.62 3.05
N GLY A 56 10.44 5.65 2.24
CA GLY A 56 10.42 6.29 0.91
C GLY A 56 9.37 5.69 -0.03
N VAL A 57 9.27 4.35 -0.06
CA VAL A 57 8.23 3.64 -0.83
C VAL A 57 6.83 4.00 -0.33
N ALA A 58 6.64 4.07 1.00
CA ALA A 58 5.36 4.43 1.59
C ALA A 58 4.94 5.87 1.22
N LEU A 59 5.87 6.83 1.25
CA LEU A 59 5.63 8.20 0.80
C LEU A 59 5.21 8.26 -0.67
N GLU A 60 5.89 7.51 -1.55
CA GLU A 60 5.54 7.47 -2.98
C GLU A 60 4.14 6.90 -3.19
N ILE A 61 3.81 5.78 -2.53
CA ILE A 61 2.49 5.13 -2.64
C ILE A 61 1.40 6.05 -2.11
N HIS A 62 1.59 6.64 -0.93
CA HIS A 62 0.63 7.56 -0.33
C HIS A 62 0.33 8.75 -1.25
N ALA A 63 1.37 9.38 -1.83
CA ALA A 63 1.19 10.49 -2.77
C ALA A 63 0.41 10.07 -4.04
N LYS A 64 0.64 8.86 -4.56
CA LYS A 64 -0.13 8.34 -5.70
C LYS A 64 -1.59 8.08 -5.37
N LEU A 65 -1.89 7.60 -4.17
CA LEU A 65 -3.26 7.34 -3.70
C LEU A 65 -4.03 8.64 -3.47
N GLU A 66 -3.43 9.62 -2.80
CA GLU A 66 -4.04 10.94 -2.60
C GLU A 66 -4.36 11.62 -3.94
N ALA A 67 -3.44 11.54 -4.91
CA ALA A 67 -3.66 12.06 -6.26
C ALA A 67 -4.74 11.28 -7.05
N HIS A 68 -5.04 10.04 -6.67
CA HIS A 68 -6.09 9.24 -7.30
C HIS A 68 -7.46 9.53 -6.68
N PHE A 69 -7.54 9.66 -5.35
CA PHE A 69 -8.80 9.94 -4.64
C PHE A 69 -9.28 11.38 -4.77
N SER A 70 -8.38 12.32 -5.05
CA SER A 70 -8.71 13.72 -5.29
C SER A 70 -9.22 14.01 -6.72
N ARG A 71 -9.31 13.00 -7.59
CA ARG A 71 -9.87 13.09 -8.94
C ARG A 71 -11.33 12.68 -8.96
#